data_AF-A0A6B8RFS1-F1
#
_entry.id   AF-A0A6B8RFS1-F1
#
_cell.length_a   1.000
_cell.length_b   1.000
_cell.length_c   1.000
_cell.angle_alpha   90.00
_cell.angle_beta   90.00
_cell.angle_gamma   90.00
#
_symmetry.space_group_name_H-M   'P 1'
#
loop_
_entity.id
_entity.type
_entity.pdbx_description
1 polymer ?
#
loop_
_entity_poly.entity_id
_entity_poly.type
_entity_poly.pdbx_seq_one_letter_code
_entity_poly.pdbx_strand_id
1 'polypeptide(L)'
;MIEITSSDIWDKTKCQLFKVAGETFIVANQEVVHIGNGLGGYGVTSAVPYDVNKDGTSEIIYTYSFGSGIHRSIISWIDLMNFKEHIVEDIPKRTEFRMYDLMLKNEKDMTVVYRILDESLYKLWF
;
A
#
# COMPACT_ATOMS: atom_id res chain seq x y z
N MET A 1 17.59 -4.31 -1.72
CA MET A 1 16.38 -4.92 -1.16
C MET A 1 16.14 -4.29 0.19
N ILE A 2 14.89 -3.92 0.50
CA ILE A 2 14.52 -3.29 1.77
C ILE A 2 13.29 -4.04 2.28
N GLU A 3 13.30 -4.49 3.53
CA GLU A 3 12.10 -5.00 4.19
C GLU A 3 11.22 -3.81 4.64
N ILE A 4 9.93 -3.86 4.33
CA ILE A 4 8.96 -2.83 4.68
C ILE A 4 7.82 -3.38 5.56
N THR A 5 7.98 -4.60 6.08
CA THR A 5 7.03 -5.26 6.98
C THR A 5 6.87 -4.44 8.27
N SER A 6 5.65 -4.01 8.60
CA SER A 6 5.36 -3.48 9.94
C SER A 6 5.09 -4.63 10.91
N SER A 7 5.27 -4.37 12.22
CA SER A 7 4.91 -5.33 13.28
C SER A 7 3.47 -5.81 13.14
N ASP A 8 2.55 -4.89 12.85
CA ASP A 8 1.12 -5.20 12.76
C ASP A 8 0.79 -6.15 11.62
N ILE A 9 1.46 -6.00 10.47
CA ILE A 9 1.32 -6.92 9.34
C ILE A 9 1.84 -8.30 9.76
N TRP A 10 3.05 -8.37 10.29
CA TRP A 10 3.62 -9.65 10.72
C TRP A 10 2.76 -10.35 11.78
N ASP A 11 2.27 -9.60 12.76
CA ASP A 11 1.52 -10.15 13.88
C ASP A 11 0.18 -10.73 13.43
N LYS A 12 -0.49 -10.08 12.49
CA LYS A 12 -1.83 -10.47 12.02
C LYS A 12 -1.84 -11.40 10.81
N THR A 13 -0.86 -11.30 9.92
CA THR A 13 -0.89 -12.01 8.63
C THR A 13 0.27 -13.00 8.45
N LYS A 14 1.33 -12.90 9.27
CA LYS A 14 2.58 -13.69 9.13
C LYS A 14 3.25 -13.54 7.76
N CYS A 15 2.94 -12.47 7.03
CA CYS A 15 3.55 -12.14 5.77
C CYS A 15 4.70 -11.14 5.96
N GLN A 16 5.75 -11.28 5.16
CA GLN A 16 6.81 -10.27 5.04
C GLN A 16 6.69 -9.52 3.73
N LEU A 17 6.93 -8.21 3.75
CA LEU A 17 6.91 -7.37 2.56
C LEU A 17 8.32 -6.87 2.25
N PHE A 18 8.76 -7.07 1.02
CA PHE A 18 10.06 -6.62 0.53
C PHE A 18 9.91 -5.70 -0.67
N LYS A 19 10.78 -4.70 -0.73
CA LYS A 19 10.93 -3.81 -1.86
C LYS A 19 12.24 -4.07 -2.59
N VAL A 20 12.15 -4.26 -3.90
CA VAL A 20 13.29 -4.53 -4.79
C VAL A 20 13.11 -3.70 -6.06
N ALA A 21 14.05 -2.77 -6.30
CA ALA A 21 14.07 -1.93 -7.51
C ALA A 21 12.76 -1.18 -7.80
N GLY A 22 12.07 -0.71 -6.75
CA GLY A 22 10.79 0.01 -6.88
C GLY A 22 9.54 -0.87 -6.84
N GLU A 23 9.70 -2.18 -7.01
CA GLU A 23 8.61 -3.17 -6.93
C GLU A 23 8.47 -3.76 -5.54
N THR A 24 7.27 -4.24 -5.20
CA THR A 24 6.97 -4.82 -3.88
C THR A 24 6.52 -6.27 -3.98
N PHE A 25 6.99 -7.08 -3.03
CA PHE A 25 6.72 -8.51 -2.95
C PHE A 25 6.26 -8.90 -1.56
N ILE A 26 5.24 -9.75 -1.49
CA ILE A 26 4.88 -10.50 -0.29
C ILE A 26 5.63 -11.83 -0.31
N VAL A 27 6.19 -12.19 0.84
CA VAL A 27 6.79 -13.51 1.08
C VAL A 27 6.00 -14.18 2.19
N ALA A 28 5.37 -15.31 1.86
CA ALA A 28 4.57 -16.12 2.77
C ALA A 28 4.54 -17.57 2.29
N ASN A 29 4.55 -18.54 3.21
CA ASN A 29 4.42 -19.98 2.87
C ASN A 29 5.38 -20.49 1.77
N GLN A 30 6.61 -19.98 1.72
CA GLN A 30 7.62 -20.28 0.67
C GLN A 30 7.25 -19.76 -0.74
N GLU A 31 6.21 -18.95 -0.85
CA GLU A 31 5.79 -18.28 -2.07
C GLU A 31 6.21 -16.81 -2.06
N VAL A 32 6.41 -16.27 -3.26
CA VAL A 32 6.73 -14.85 -3.48
C VAL A 32 5.70 -14.29 -4.45
N VAL A 33 4.98 -13.27 -4.00
CA VAL A 33 3.87 -12.67 -4.75
C VAL A 33 4.18 -11.21 -4.99
N HIS A 34 4.17 -10.80 -6.25
CA HIS A 34 4.34 -9.40 -6.63
C HIS A 34 3.03 -8.63 -6.39
N ILE A 35 3.14 -7.43 -5.80
CA ILE A 35 2.00 -6.54 -5.54
C ILE A 35 2.35 -5.10 -5.89
N GLY A 36 1.33 -4.30 -6.21
CA GLY A 36 1.45 -2.84 -6.31
C GLY A 36 2.57 -2.39 -7.26
N ASN A 37 2.34 -2.58 -8.56
CA ASN A 37 3.25 -2.18 -9.65
C ASN A 37 3.92 -0.83 -9.36
N GLY A 38 5.25 -0.78 -9.44
CA GLY A 38 6.06 0.41 -9.20
C GLY A 38 6.65 1.08 -10.45
N LEU A 39 6.35 0.57 -11.65
CA LEU A 39 7.00 1.06 -12.88
C LEU A 39 6.76 2.56 -13.10
N GLY A 40 7.83 3.35 -12.99
CA GLY A 40 7.81 4.80 -13.13
C GLY A 40 7.13 5.55 -11.98
N GLY A 41 6.88 4.88 -10.85
CA GLY A 41 6.43 5.48 -9.60
C GLY A 41 7.19 4.90 -8.42
N TYR A 42 6.52 4.80 -7.27
CA TYR A 42 7.14 4.30 -6.05
C TYR A 42 6.76 2.86 -5.71
N GLY A 43 5.86 2.18 -6.43
CA GLY A 43 5.33 0.89 -6.00
C GLY A 43 4.51 1.04 -4.72
N VAL A 44 4.48 0.05 -3.84
CA VAL A 44 3.73 0.17 -2.57
C VAL A 44 4.29 1.32 -1.72
N THR A 45 3.44 2.28 -1.36
CA THR A 45 3.75 3.46 -0.56
C THR A 45 3.31 3.32 0.90
N SER A 46 2.29 2.51 1.16
CA SER A 46 1.81 2.19 2.52
C SER A 46 1.07 0.85 2.51
N ALA A 47 1.15 0.09 3.60
CA ALA A 47 0.39 -1.14 3.79
C ALA A 47 -0.05 -1.27 5.25
N VAL A 48 -1.25 -1.79 5.47
CA VAL A 48 -1.78 -2.10 6.81
C VAL A 48 -2.59 -3.40 6.77
N PRO A 49 -2.65 -4.16 7.86
CA PRO A 49 -3.54 -5.31 7.95
C PRO A 49 -5.00 -4.84 8.04
N TYR A 50 -5.90 -5.55 7.36
CA TYR A 50 -7.33 -5.24 7.34
C TYR A 50 -8.15 -6.52 7.13
N ASP A 51 -9.16 -6.73 7.95
CA ASP A 51 -10.11 -7.85 7.85
C ASP A 51 -11.27 -7.42 6.93
N VAL A 52 -11.17 -7.79 5.64
CA VAL A 52 -12.06 -7.30 4.59
C VAL A 52 -13.48 -7.85 4.75
N ASN A 53 -13.60 -9.12 5.13
CA ASN A 53 -14.86 -9.86 5.17
C ASN A 53 -15.45 -9.99 6.59
N LYS A 54 -14.74 -9.49 7.60
CA LYS A 54 -15.08 -9.55 9.04
C LYS A 54 -15.12 -10.97 9.60
N ASP A 55 -14.25 -11.85 9.10
CA ASP A 55 -14.15 -13.25 9.56
C ASP A 55 -13.12 -13.46 10.68
N GLY A 56 -12.39 -12.41 11.07
CA GLY A 56 -11.33 -12.45 12.08
C GLY A 56 -9.94 -12.70 11.52
N THR A 57 -9.82 -12.97 10.21
CA THR A 57 -8.56 -13.07 9.47
C THR A 57 -8.24 -11.72 8.85
N SER A 58 -6.97 -11.31 8.87
CA SER A 58 -6.56 -10.07 8.21
C SER A 58 -5.89 -10.36 6.87
N GLU A 59 -6.37 -9.69 5.83
CA GLU A 59 -5.66 -9.45 4.60
C GLU A 59 -4.68 -8.28 4.76
N ILE A 60 -4.11 -7.83 3.64
CA ILE A 60 -3.30 -6.62 3.56
C ILE A 60 -3.98 -5.65 2.58
N ILE A 61 -4.32 -4.47 3.06
CA ILE A 61 -4.67 -3.32 2.22
C ILE A 61 -3.46 -2.42 2.07
N TYR A 62 -3.22 -1.93 0.87
CA TYR A 62 -2.06 -1.14 0.52
C TYR A 62 -2.37 -0.08 -0.54
N THR A 63 -1.58 0.98 -0.49
CA THR A 63 -1.52 2.00 -1.52
C THR A 63 -0.26 1.81 -2.35
N TYR A 64 -0.33 2.07 -3.65
CA TYR A 64 0.84 2.05 -4.52
C TYR A 64 0.76 3.08 -5.63
N SER A 65 1.90 3.44 -6.20
CA SER A 65 1.97 4.41 -7.30
C SER A 65 2.89 4.00 -8.45
N PHE A 66 2.48 4.41 -9.66
CA PHE A 66 3.15 4.09 -10.92
C PHE A 66 2.87 5.13 -12.01
N GLY A 67 3.67 5.09 -13.08
CA GLY A 67 3.46 5.84 -14.31
C GLY A 67 4.64 6.71 -14.72
N SER A 68 5.25 6.38 -15.86
CA SER A 68 6.28 7.19 -16.50
C SER A 68 5.67 8.40 -17.21
N GLY A 69 5.41 9.47 -16.45
CA GLY A 69 4.90 10.77 -16.95
C GLY A 69 3.58 11.20 -16.32
N ILE A 70 2.57 10.32 -16.32
CA ILE A 70 1.30 10.53 -15.62
C ILE A 70 1.28 9.68 -14.35
N HIS A 71 1.56 10.31 -13.22
CA HIS A 71 1.56 9.68 -11.90
C HIS A 71 0.15 9.22 -11.53
N ARG A 72 0.04 7.96 -11.09
CA ARG A 72 -1.21 7.34 -10.64
C ARG A 72 -0.97 6.71 -9.28
N SER A 73 -1.97 6.81 -8.42
CA SER A 73 -1.97 6.15 -7.12
C SER A 73 -3.23 5.31 -7.00
N ILE A 74 -3.09 4.07 -6.55
CA ILE A 74 -4.17 3.10 -6.41
C ILE A 74 -4.20 2.58 -4.98
N ILE A 75 -5.39 2.18 -4.53
CA ILE A 75 -5.60 1.44 -3.29
C ILE A 75 -6.03 0.03 -3.69
N SER A 76 -5.44 -0.99 -3.08
CA SER A 76 -5.84 -2.38 -3.31
C SER A 76 -5.70 -3.17 -2.03
N TRP A 77 -6.39 -4.29 -1.95
CA TRP A 77 -6.13 -5.31 -0.94
C TRP A 77 -5.85 -6.64 -1.64
N ILE A 78 -5.16 -7.53 -0.94
CA ILE A 78 -4.83 -8.86 -1.47
C ILE A 78 -5.42 -9.95 -0.58
N ASP A 79 -6.19 -10.84 -1.19
CA ASP A 79 -6.65 -12.07 -0.56
C ASP A 79 -5.43 -12.97 -0.33
N LEU A 80 -5.06 -13.23 0.92
CA LEU A 80 -3.88 -14.02 1.25
C LEU A 80 -4.09 -15.53 1.10
N MET A 81 -5.32 -16.00 0.89
CA MET A 81 -5.62 -17.41 0.68
C MET A 81 -5.30 -17.86 -0.75
N ASN A 82 -5.47 -16.96 -1.73
CA ASN A 82 -5.27 -17.25 -3.15
C ASN A 82 -4.41 -16.21 -3.88
N PHE A 83 -3.89 -15.22 -3.15
CA PHE A 83 -3.03 -14.14 -3.65
C PHE A 83 -3.66 -13.29 -4.76
N LYS A 84 -4.98 -13.14 -4.73
CA LYS A 84 -5.70 -12.29 -5.68
C LYS A 84 -5.74 -10.84 -5.20
N GLU A 85 -5.26 -9.93 -6.05
CA GLU A 85 -5.39 -8.48 -5.83
C GLU A 85 -6.81 -8.00 -6.18
N HIS A 86 -7.33 -7.10 -5.35
CA HIS A 86 -8.61 -6.43 -5.52
C HIS A 86 -8.43 -4.92 -5.40
N ILE A 87 -8.76 -4.19 -6.46
CA ILE A 87 -8.70 -2.72 -6.47
C ILE A 87 -9.88 -2.15 -5.68
N VAL A 88 -9.60 -1.19 -4.80
CA VAL A 88 -10.63 -0.42 -4.08
C VAL A 88 -11.09 0.72 -4.99
N GLU A 89 -12.38 0.72 -5.35
CA GLU A 89 -12.96 1.71 -6.27
C GLU A 89 -13.21 3.07 -5.61
N ASP A 90 -13.52 3.07 -4.31
CA ASP A 90 -13.78 4.29 -3.54
C ASP A 90 -12.46 5.00 -3.18
N ILE A 91 -11.97 5.78 -4.13
CA ILE A 91 -10.71 6.54 -4.01
C ILE A 91 -10.99 8.04 -3.83
N PRO A 92 -10.08 8.77 -3.15
CA PRO A 92 -10.19 10.21 -3.02
C PRO A 92 -10.34 10.88 -4.40
N LYS A 93 -11.32 11.79 -4.54
CA LYS A 93 -11.54 12.54 -5.79
C LYS A 93 -10.23 13.15 -6.30
N ARG A 94 -9.99 13.08 -7.61
CA ARG A 94 -8.82 13.73 -8.22
C ARG A 94 -8.89 15.23 -7.97
N THR A 95 -7.83 15.78 -7.39
CA THR A 95 -7.74 17.21 -7.09
C THR A 95 -7.12 18.01 -8.22
N GLU A 96 -6.17 17.45 -8.99
CA GLU A 96 -5.43 18.16 -10.06
C GLU A 96 -4.87 17.21 -11.15
N PHE A 97 -4.01 17.73 -12.06
CA PHE A 97 -3.37 17.02 -13.17
C PHE A 97 -2.41 15.89 -12.74
N ARG A 98 -1.90 15.93 -11.50
CA ARG A 98 -1.10 14.87 -10.88
C ARG A 98 -1.88 14.23 -9.73
N MET A 99 -1.90 12.90 -9.67
CA MET A 99 -2.32 12.20 -8.44
C MET A 99 -1.21 12.33 -7.40
N TYR A 100 -1.59 12.59 -6.15
CA TYR A 100 -0.67 12.51 -5.01
C TYR A 100 -0.46 11.05 -4.62
N ASP A 101 0.72 10.73 -4.07
CA ASP A 101 0.90 9.45 -3.39
C ASP A 101 -0.06 9.34 -2.20
N LEU A 102 -0.43 8.11 -1.86
CA LEU A 102 -1.38 7.82 -0.81
C LEU A 102 -0.70 7.08 0.33
N MET A 103 -1.16 7.34 1.56
CA MET A 103 -0.75 6.63 2.76
C MET A 103 -1.99 6.09 3.47
N LEU A 104 -1.86 4.92 4.08
CA LEU A 104 -2.90 4.31 4.89
C LEU A 104 -2.54 4.41 6.37
N LYS A 105 -3.56 4.60 7.21
CA LYS A 105 -3.43 4.49 8.65
C LYS A 105 -4.66 3.82 9.23
N ASN A 106 -4.44 2.85 10.11
CA ASN A 106 -5.51 2.32 10.93
C ASN A 106 -5.79 3.30 12.07
N GLU A 107 -7.03 3.80 12.13
CA GLU A 107 -7.62 4.45 13.29
C GLU A 107 -8.56 3.47 14.00
N LYS A 108 -9.13 3.84 15.16
CA LYS A 108 -9.86 2.91 16.05
C LYS A 108 -10.80 1.95 15.33
N ASP A 109 -11.63 2.48 14.42
CA ASP A 109 -12.71 1.72 13.79
C ASP A 109 -12.66 1.81 12.25
N MET A 110 -11.61 2.41 11.68
CA MET A 110 -11.51 2.61 10.23
C MET A 110 -10.07 2.73 9.74
N THR A 111 -9.85 2.37 8.48
CA THR A 111 -8.61 2.68 7.77
C THR A 111 -8.80 4.01 7.03
N VAL A 112 -7.96 5.00 7.35
CA VAL A 112 -8.00 6.34 6.75
C VAL A 112 -6.94 6.45 5.65
N VAL A 113 -7.32 7.08 4.54
CA VAL A 113 -6.43 7.37 3.41
C VAL A 113 -6.00 8.82 3.47
N TYR A 114 -4.69 9.05 3.54
CA TYR A 114 -4.09 10.38 3.46
C TYR A 114 -3.45 10.58 2.09
N ARG A 115 -3.44 11.83 1.62
CA ARG A 115 -2.60 12.24 0.49
C ARG A 115 -1.27 12.73 1.03
N ILE A 116 -0.18 12.23 0.45
CA ILE A 116 1.17 12.72 0.72
C ILE A 116 1.37 13.95 -0.16
N LEU A 117 1.39 15.12 0.47
CA LEU A 117 1.80 16.36 -0.18
C LEU A 117 3.33 16.39 -0.22
N ASP A 118 3.90 16.63 -1.40
CA ASP A 118 5.35 16.71 -1.57
C ASP A 118 5.94 17.77 -0.61
N GLU A 119 7.00 17.39 0.13
CA GLU A 119 7.62 18.18 1.21
C GLU A 119 8.28 19.48 0.72
N SER A 120 8.37 19.72 -0.59
CA SER A 120 8.99 20.92 -1.16
C SER A 120 8.32 22.24 -0.74
N LEU A 121 7.15 22.20 -0.09
CA LEU A 121 6.45 23.39 0.43
C LEU A 121 6.51 23.62 1.94
N TYR A 122 6.99 22.67 2.76
CA TYR A 122 7.01 22.83 4.22
C TYR A 122 8.31 22.30 4.85
N LYS A 123 9.43 23.00 4.64
CA LYS A 123 10.57 22.92 5.57
C LYS A 123 10.14 23.48 6.92
N LEU A 124 9.79 22.61 7.85
CA LEU A 124 9.72 22.97 9.27
C LEU A 124 11.14 22.87 9.83
N TRP A 125 11.75 24.04 10.07
CA TRP A 125 12.97 24.15 10.86
C TRP A 125 12.60 23.91 12.33
N PHE A 126 13.24 22.93 12.96
CA PHE A 126 13.30 22.77 14.41
C PHE A 126 14.58 23.39 14.96
#